data_AF-A0A1B6GFE4-F1
#
_entry.id   AF-A0A1B6GFE4-F1
#
_cell.length_a   1.000
_cell.length_b   1.000
_cell.length_c   1.000
_cell.angle_alpha   90.00
_cell.angle_beta   90.00
_cell.angle_gamma   90.00
#
_symmetry.space_group_name_H-M   'P 1'
#
loop_
_entity.id
_entity.type
_entity.pdbx_description
1 polymer ?
#
loop_
_entity_poly.entity_id
_entity_poly.type
_entity_poly.pdbx_seq_one_letter_code
_entity_poly.pdbx_strand_id
1 'polypeptide(L)'
;SKLHWICETHRAYDALQYPLLFSYGEDGYSITIPQTDPNTKCQLQKTVSTASFYSFRLMIRCNEINYLLYFRGLLNQFLVDMYAKIETERLNFIRNNQKKLRAESYIHLKDAVSKADTNTEELGQEVILPSTFTG
;
A
#
# COMPACT_ATOMS: atom_id res chain seq x y z
N SER A 1 -11.08 -28.03 20.98
CA SER A 1 -10.56 -27.20 19.88
C SER A 1 -10.15 -25.85 20.46
N LYS A 2 -8.93 -25.36 20.19
CA LYS A 2 -8.40 -24.09 20.73
C LYS A 2 -8.67 -22.99 19.70
N LEU A 3 -9.26 -21.87 20.11
CA LEU A 3 -9.54 -20.75 19.20
C LEU A 3 -8.20 -20.11 18.78
N HIS A 4 -7.97 -19.97 17.47
CA HIS A 4 -6.80 -19.27 16.94
C HIS A 4 -7.25 -17.99 16.25
N TRP A 5 -6.64 -16.86 16.62
CA TRP A 5 -6.87 -15.57 15.98
C TRP A 5 -6.05 -15.50 14.70
N ILE A 6 -6.69 -15.11 13.61
CA ILE A 6 -6.04 -14.91 12.31
C ILE A 6 -5.90 -13.40 12.10
N CYS A 7 -4.67 -12.94 11.84
CA CYS A 7 -4.42 -11.54 11.51
C CYS A 7 -5.04 -11.18 10.15
N GLU A 8 -5.49 -9.94 9.99
CA GLU A 8 -6.09 -9.42 8.74
C GLU A 8 -5.15 -9.51 7.52
N THR A 9 -3.84 -9.54 7.77
CA THR A 9 -2.78 -9.67 6.76
C THR A 9 -2.46 -11.12 6.38
N HIS A 10 -3.16 -12.09 6.98
CA HIS A 10 -2.95 -13.50 6.71
C HIS A 10 -3.64 -13.92 5.40
N ARG A 11 -2.97 -14.76 4.58
CA ARG A 11 -3.48 -15.22 3.28
C ARG A 11 -4.88 -15.86 3.33
N ALA A 12 -5.22 -16.52 4.43
CA ALA A 12 -6.51 -17.19 4.59
C ALA A 12 -7.65 -16.26 5.04
N TYR A 13 -7.35 -15.01 5.42
CA TYR A 13 -8.34 -14.09 6.00
C TYR A 13 -9.50 -13.83 5.02
N ASP A 14 -9.19 -13.54 3.76
CA ASP A 14 -10.20 -13.16 2.77
C ASP A 14 -11.13 -14.35 2.44
N ALA A 15 -10.56 -15.56 2.33
CA ALA A 15 -11.34 -16.77 2.10
C ALA A 15 -12.22 -17.14 3.30
N LEU A 16 -11.78 -16.84 4.53
CA LEU A 16 -12.58 -17.05 5.74
C LEU A 16 -13.75 -16.06 5.82
N GLN A 17 -13.50 -14.80 5.45
CA GLN A 17 -14.50 -13.73 5.51
C GLN A 17 -15.51 -13.83 4.36
N TYR A 18 -15.07 -14.26 3.19
CA TYR A 18 -15.87 -14.37 1.98
C TYR A 18 -15.86 -15.77 1.34
N PRO A 19 -16.35 -16.82 2.01
CA PRO A 19 -16.26 -18.19 1.48
C PRO A 19 -16.90 -18.38 0.10
N LEU A 20 -17.96 -17.61 -0.21
CA LEU A 20 -18.64 -17.65 -1.51
C LEU A 20 -17.80 -17.04 -2.65
N LEU A 21 -17.00 -16.00 -2.36
CA LEU A 21 -16.05 -15.43 -3.32
C LEU A 21 -14.81 -16.30 -3.51
N PHE A 22 -14.53 -17.20 -2.56
CA PHE A 22 -13.35 -18.06 -2.54
C PHE A 22 -13.75 -19.54 -2.50
N SER A 23 -14.75 -19.91 -3.31
CA SER A 23 -15.34 -21.26 -3.30
C SER A 23 -14.34 -22.38 -3.65
N TYR A 24 -13.26 -22.04 -4.35
CA TYR A 24 -12.17 -22.97 -4.69
C TYR A 24 -11.06 -23.03 -3.64
N GLY A 25 -11.19 -22.33 -2.51
CA GLY A 25 -10.15 -22.29 -1.46
C GLY A 25 -8.91 -21.49 -1.88
N GLU A 26 -9.08 -20.50 -2.75
CA GLU A 26 -7.99 -19.64 -3.19
C GLU A 26 -7.43 -18.83 -2.02
N ASP A 27 -6.15 -18.49 -2.10
CA ASP A 27 -5.53 -17.62 -1.12
C ASP A 27 -5.80 -16.15 -1.41
N GLY A 28 -5.94 -15.38 -0.33
CA GLY A 28 -5.95 -13.93 -0.32
C GLY A 28 -4.55 -13.32 -0.39
N TYR A 29 -4.48 -12.01 -0.15
CA TYR A 29 -3.20 -11.30 -0.16
C TYR A 29 -2.29 -11.72 1.00
N SER A 30 -0.98 -11.79 0.74
CA SER A 30 0.06 -11.92 1.75
C SER A 30 1.26 -11.06 1.36
N ILE A 31 1.90 -10.45 2.36
CA ILE A 31 3.11 -9.62 2.21
C ILE A 31 4.26 -10.44 1.59
N THR A 32 4.23 -11.77 1.71
CA THR A 32 5.28 -12.67 1.21
C THR A 32 5.23 -12.92 -0.30
N ILE A 33 4.26 -12.36 -1.02
CA ILE A 33 4.13 -12.60 -2.47
C ILE A 33 5.22 -11.80 -3.21
N PRO A 34 6.17 -12.47 -3.91
CA PRO A 34 7.21 -11.76 -4.66
C PRO A 34 6.63 -11.13 -5.92
N GLN A 35 7.13 -9.96 -6.29
CA GLN A 35 6.81 -9.31 -7.54
C GLN A 35 7.56 -10.00 -8.69
N THR A 36 6.91 -10.16 -9.83
CA THR A 36 7.51 -10.75 -11.03
C THR A 36 7.83 -9.66 -12.06
N ASP A 37 9.02 -9.73 -12.67
CA ASP A 37 9.39 -8.84 -13.77
C ASP A 37 8.56 -9.18 -15.03
N PRO A 38 7.85 -8.21 -15.64
CA PRO A 38 7.04 -8.45 -16.84
C PRO A 38 7.86 -8.96 -18.05
N ASN A 39 9.14 -8.62 -18.16
CA ASN A 39 9.96 -8.97 -19.33
C ASN A 39 10.67 -10.32 -19.15
N THR A 40 11.33 -10.53 -18.02
CA THR A 40 12.11 -11.75 -17.76
C THR A 40 11.31 -12.86 -17.07
N LYS A 41 10.12 -12.54 -16.53
CA LYS A 41 9.31 -13.44 -15.68
C LYS A 41 10.04 -13.96 -14.43
N CYS A 42 11.16 -13.34 -14.07
CA CYS A 42 11.92 -13.67 -12.87
C CYS A 42 11.30 -13.00 -11.64
N GLN A 43 11.41 -13.64 -10.48
CA GLN A 43 11.02 -13.05 -9.21
C GLN A 43 12.01 -11.94 -8.82
N LEU A 44 11.47 -10.78 -8.48
CA LEU A 44 12.21 -9.66 -7.91
C LEU A 44 12.34 -9.84 -6.40
N GLN A 45 13.33 -9.16 -5.81
CA GLN A 45 13.46 -9.05 -4.34
C GLN A 45 12.39 -8.15 -3.70
N LYS A 46 11.50 -7.56 -4.50
CA LYS A 46 10.40 -6.71 -4.05
C LYS A 46 9.14 -7.56 -3.91
N THR A 47 8.33 -7.23 -2.91
CA THR A 47 7.02 -7.86 -2.70
C THR A 47 5.94 -7.10 -3.46
N VAL A 48 4.85 -7.80 -3.80
CA VAL A 48 3.68 -7.20 -4.44
C VAL A 48 2.93 -6.36 -3.40
N SER A 49 2.57 -5.12 -3.76
CA SER A 49 1.70 -4.29 -2.92
C SER A 49 0.28 -4.85 -2.87
N THR A 50 -0.44 -4.59 -1.78
CA THR A 50 -1.85 -5.03 -1.63
C THR A 50 -2.71 -4.49 -2.79
N ALA A 51 -2.46 -3.23 -3.19
CA ALA A 51 -3.17 -2.59 -4.29
C ALA A 51 -2.91 -3.27 -5.65
N SER A 52 -1.65 -3.60 -5.94
CA SER A 52 -1.29 -4.32 -7.17
C SER A 52 -1.92 -5.71 -7.21
N PHE A 53 -1.95 -6.42 -6.09
CA PHE A 53 -2.56 -7.75 -5.99
C PHE A 53 -4.06 -7.72 -6.28
N TYR A 54 -4.83 -6.84 -5.62
CA TYR A 54 -6.28 -6.78 -5.84
C TYR A 54 -6.65 -6.16 -7.19
N SER A 55 -5.87 -5.20 -7.68
CA SER A 55 -6.04 -4.68 -9.04
C SER A 55 -5.88 -5.80 -10.07
N PHE A 56 -4.82 -6.61 -9.94
CA PHE A 56 -4.61 -7.78 -10.81
C PHE A 56 -5.76 -8.79 -10.70
N ARG A 57 -6.30 -9.02 -9.50
CA ARG A 57 -7.39 -9.96 -9.28
C ARG A 57 -8.73 -9.47 -9.86
N LEU A 58 -8.96 -8.17 -9.90
CA LEU A 58 -10.19 -7.55 -10.44
C LEU A 58 -10.10 -7.20 -11.92
N MET A 59 -8.89 -7.20 -12.48
CA MET A 59 -8.65 -6.87 -13.89
C MET A 59 -9.45 -7.80 -14.82
N ILE A 60 -10.16 -7.20 -15.76
CA ILE A 60 -10.84 -7.92 -16.85
C ILE A 60 -9.80 -8.21 -17.94
N ARG A 61 -9.71 -9.48 -18.37
CA ARG A 61 -8.80 -9.90 -19.46
C ARG A 61 -9.58 -10.55 -20.58
N CYS A 62 -9.15 -10.31 -21.82
CA CYS A 62 -9.69 -11.00 -22.98
C CYS A 62 -9.44 -12.52 -22.83
N ASN A 63 -10.47 -13.33 -23.08
CA ASN A 63 -10.46 -14.79 -22.96
C ASN A 63 -10.41 -15.37 -21.53
N GLU A 64 -10.58 -14.56 -20.48
CA GLU A 64 -10.72 -15.05 -19.10
C GLU A 64 -12.03 -14.54 -18.48
N ILE A 65 -12.76 -15.45 -17.82
CA ILE A 65 -13.96 -15.09 -17.07
C ILE A 65 -13.54 -14.76 -15.63
N ASN A 66 -13.68 -13.49 -15.24
CA ASN A 66 -13.48 -13.08 -13.86
C ASN A 66 -14.77 -13.30 -13.05
N TYR A 67 -14.85 -14.44 -12.38
CA TYR A 67 -16.05 -14.87 -11.68
C TYR A 67 -16.43 -13.94 -10.49
N LEU A 68 -15.45 -13.25 -9.89
CA LEU A 68 -15.67 -12.32 -8.79
C LEU A 68 -16.63 -11.18 -9.20
N LEU A 69 -16.55 -10.75 -10.45
CA LEU A 69 -17.34 -9.62 -10.96
C LEU A 69 -18.85 -9.92 -11.03
N TYR A 70 -19.27 -11.18 -10.93
CA TYR A 70 -20.69 -11.55 -10.96
C TYR A 70 -21.41 -11.49 -9.61
N PHE A 71 -20.67 -11.36 -8.50
CA PHE A 71 -21.25 -11.41 -7.15
C PHE A 71 -21.97 -10.13 -6.70
N ARG A 72 -22.13 -9.12 -7.59
CA ARG A 72 -22.93 -7.90 -7.39
C ARG A 72 -22.75 -7.26 -6.01
N GLY A 73 -23.75 -7.32 -5.13
CA GLY A 73 -23.70 -6.68 -3.81
C GLY A 73 -22.57 -7.21 -2.92
N LEU A 74 -22.30 -8.52 -3.00
CA LEU A 74 -21.20 -9.13 -2.25
C LEU A 74 -19.84 -8.67 -2.77
N LEU A 75 -19.71 -8.45 -4.08
CA LEU A 75 -18.51 -7.84 -4.66
C LEU A 75 -18.31 -6.42 -4.14
N ASN A 76 -19.36 -5.60 -4.07
CA ASN A 76 -19.25 -4.23 -3.56
C ASN A 76 -18.74 -4.20 -2.12
N GLN A 77 -19.25 -5.08 -1.26
CA GLN A 77 -18.77 -5.19 0.12
C GLN A 77 -17.29 -5.61 0.15
N PHE A 78 -16.93 -6.61 -0.64
CA PHE A 78 -15.53 -7.05 -0.77
C PHE A 78 -14.61 -5.92 -1.24
N LEU A 79 -15.02 -5.13 -2.25
CA LEU A 79 -14.23 -4.01 -2.76
C LEU A 79 -13.97 -2.95 -1.69
N VAL A 80 -14.97 -2.62 -0.88
CA VAL A 80 -14.83 -1.67 0.23
C VAL A 80 -13.83 -2.19 1.27
N ASP A 81 -13.93 -3.46 1.64
CA ASP A 81 -13.01 -4.07 2.61
C ASP A 81 -11.57 -4.14 2.08
N MET A 82 -11.40 -4.51 0.79
CA MET A 82 -10.07 -4.55 0.17
C MET A 82 -9.46 -3.15 0.07
N TYR A 83 -10.27 -2.11 -0.17
CA TYR A 83 -9.82 -0.73 -0.14
C TYR A 83 -9.34 -0.32 1.26
N ALA A 84 -10.07 -0.67 2.32
CA ALA A 84 -9.64 -0.43 3.69
C ALA A 84 -8.31 -1.14 4.01
N LYS A 85 -8.12 -2.37 3.51
CA LYS A 85 -6.86 -3.12 3.64
C LYS A 85 -5.69 -2.42 2.92
N ILE A 86 -5.92 -1.92 1.70
CA ILE A 86 -4.92 -1.13 0.96
C ILE A 86 -4.54 0.13 1.73
N GLU A 87 -5.51 0.87 2.26
CA GLU A 87 -5.23 2.11 2.99
C GLU A 87 -4.48 1.83 4.30
N THR A 88 -4.79 0.71 4.96
CA THR A 88 -4.04 0.25 6.14
C THR A 88 -2.57 -0.04 5.82
N GLU A 89 -2.28 -0.68 4.68
CA GLU A 89 -0.90 -0.87 4.21
C GLU A 89 -0.19 0.48 4.00
N ARG A 90 -0.86 1.44 3.36
CA ARG A 90 -0.32 2.78 3.12
C ARG A 90 -0.03 3.54 4.42
N LEU A 91 -0.95 3.51 5.37
CA LEU A 91 -0.75 4.12 6.69
C LEU A 91 0.41 3.47 7.45
N ASN A 92 0.54 2.14 7.37
CA ASN A 92 1.67 1.42 7.97
C ASN A 92 3.00 1.80 7.29
N PHE A 93 3.00 1.97 5.97
CA PHE A 93 4.18 2.46 5.26
C PHE A 93 4.60 3.86 5.73
N ILE A 94 3.66 4.81 5.82
CA ILE A 94 3.94 6.17 6.31
C ILE A 94 4.49 6.11 7.75
N ARG A 95 3.82 5.36 8.63
CA ARG A 95 4.23 5.20 10.02
C ARG A 95 5.65 4.67 10.15
N ASN A 96 6.01 3.65 9.37
CA ASN A 96 7.32 3.00 9.45
C ASN A 96 8.43 3.80 8.74
N ASN A 97 8.09 4.64 7.77
CA ASN A 97 9.06 5.41 6.98
C ASN A 97 9.11 6.90 7.35
N GLN A 98 8.48 7.29 8.46
CA GLN A 98 8.30 8.69 8.87
C GLN A 98 9.60 9.51 8.90
N LYS A 99 10.71 8.92 9.36
CA LYS A 99 12.03 9.61 9.40
C LYS A 99 12.53 9.96 7.99
N LYS A 100 12.40 9.02 7.05
CA LYS A 100 12.82 9.20 5.67
C LYS A 100 11.95 10.22 4.95
N LEU A 101 10.62 10.11 5.13
CA LEU A 101 9.65 11.05 4.55
C LEU A 101 9.87 12.49 5.06
N ARG A 102 10.17 12.64 6.36
CA ARG A 102 10.53 13.95 6.93
C ARG A 102 11.82 14.50 6.33
N ALA A 103 12.89 13.69 6.25
CA ALA A 103 14.16 14.10 5.65
C ALA A 103 13.99 14.56 4.20
N GLU A 104 13.23 13.82 3.39
CA GLU A 104 12.90 14.16 2.00
C GLU A 104 12.13 15.50 1.92
N SER A 105 11.14 15.71 2.80
CA SER A 105 10.42 16.98 2.87
C SER A 105 11.33 18.17 3.18
N TYR A 106 12.32 18.00 4.06
CA TYR A 106 13.28 19.08 4.36
C TYR A 106 14.18 19.41 3.17
N ILE A 107 14.65 18.40 2.45
CA ILE A 107 15.46 18.59 1.23
C ILE A 107 14.64 19.36 0.18
N HIS A 108 13.39 18.95 -0.06
CA HIS A 108 12.52 19.62 -1.02
C HIS A 108 12.22 21.07 -0.64
N LEU A 109 12.02 21.36 0.65
CA LEU A 109 11.83 22.74 1.13
C LEU A 109 13.08 23.59 0.92
N LYS A 110 14.25 23.08 1.30
CA LYS A 110 15.53 23.77 1.09
C LYS A 110 15.79 24.05 -0.39
N ASP A 111 15.50 23.09 -1.27
CA ASP A 111 15.64 23.24 -2.71
C ASP A 111 14.63 24.24 -3.31
N ALA A 112 13.43 24.34 -2.73
CA ALA A 112 12.43 25.33 -3.15
C ALA A 112 12.81 26.75 -2.74
N VAL A 113 13.30 26.92 -1.51
CA VAL A 113 13.78 28.22 -0.98
C VAL A 113 14.99 28.71 -1.77
N SER A 114 15.99 27.85 -1.98
CA SER A 114 17.19 28.22 -2.76
C SER A 114 16.91 28.56 -4.23
N LYS A 115 15.81 28.07 -4.82
CA LYS A 115 15.34 28.48 -6.16
C LYS A 115 14.56 29.80 -6.16
N ALA A 116 13.95 30.16 -5.04
CA ALA A 116 13.26 31.44 -4.85
C ALA A 116 14.24 32.57 -4.46
N ASP A 117 15.36 32.23 -3.82
CA ASP A 117 16.41 33.13 -3.33
C ASP A 117 17.40 33.61 -4.41
N THR A 118 16.99 33.81 -5.66
CA THR A 118 17.84 34.52 -6.64
C THR A 118 18.06 36.01 -6.32
N ASN A 119 17.51 36.52 -5.21
CA ASN A 119 17.76 37.87 -4.66
C ASN A 119 18.12 37.81 -3.16
N THR A 120 19.39 37.56 -2.85
CA THR A 120 19.91 37.21 -1.50
C THR A 120 20.29 38.38 -0.58
N GLU A 121 19.80 39.61 -0.77
CA GLU A 121 20.30 40.76 0.04
C GLU A 121 19.50 41.10 1.31
N GLU A 122 18.31 40.51 1.55
CA GLU A 122 17.43 40.94 2.66
C GLU A 122 17.09 39.89 3.74
N LEU A 123 17.53 38.63 3.63
CA LEU A 123 17.03 37.58 4.54
C LEU A 123 18.02 37.24 5.67
N GLY A 124 17.58 37.48 6.91
CA GLY A 124 18.28 37.10 8.14
C GLY A 124 18.52 35.59 8.27
N GLN A 125 19.34 35.23 9.27
CA GLN A 125 19.88 33.90 9.49
C GLN A 125 18.81 32.80 9.62
N GLU A 126 18.87 31.79 8.75
CA GLU A 126 18.00 30.61 8.79
C GLU A 126 18.32 29.75 10.02
N VAL A 127 17.39 29.64 10.97
CA VAL A 127 17.50 28.77 12.15
C VAL A 127 16.42 27.69 12.09
N ILE A 128 16.82 26.45 11.81
CA ILE A 128 15.93 25.28 11.82
C ILE A 128 15.94 24.68 13.22
N LEU A 129 14.78 24.69 13.89
CA LEU A 129 14.62 24.09 15.21
C LEU A 129 14.51 22.55 15.13
N PRO A 130 15.07 21.82 16.10
CA PRO A 130 14.96 20.36 16.15
C PRO A 130 13.53 19.90 16.44
N SER A 131 13.18 18.71 15.92
CA SER A 131 11.83 18.13 16.04
C SER A 131 11.34 17.82 17.46
N THR A 132 12.22 17.96 18.46
CA THR A 132 11.95 17.81 19.90
C THR A 132 11.61 19.13 20.59
N PHE A 133 11.52 20.23 19.85
CA PHE A 133 11.10 21.52 20.38
C PHE A 133 9.62 21.48 20.75
N THR A 134 9.34 21.14 22.01
CA THR A 134 8.12 21.56 22.68
C THR A 134 8.36 23.00 23.10
N GLY A 135 7.68 23.95 22.45
CA GLY A 135 7.75 25.36 22.83
C GLY A 135 7.47 25.59 24.30
#